data_AF-A0A8X8Z4Y4-F1
#
_entry.id   AF-A0A8X8Z4Y4-F1
#
_cell.length_a   1.000
_cell.length_b   1.000
_cell.length_c   1.000
_cell.angle_alpha   90.00
_cell.angle_beta   90.00
_cell.angle_gamma   90.00
#
_symmetry.space_group_name_H-M   'P 1'
#
loop_
_entity.id
_entity.type
_entity.pdbx_description
1 polymer ?
#
loop_
_entity_poly.entity_id
_entity_poly.type
_entity_poly.pdbx_seq_one_letter_code
_entity_poly.pdbx_strand_id
1 'polypeptide(L)'
;MANLELKENRIDLLPFVVVLLIAAHVIAFVNNLPPGIACLLGDEIGEVAKVALLILHEKMLGKKSEWAPYISRLPLRKDMHSSVFWSDEELDMIRQSALYEETLKQKKQIG
;
A
#
# COMPACT_ATOMS: atom_id res chain seq x y z
N MET A 1 -22.34 -1.98 -51.08
CA MET A 1 -22.89 -1.64 -49.76
C MET A 1 -22.02 -2.29 -48.68
N ALA A 2 -20.87 -1.70 -48.36
CA ALA A 2 -19.97 -2.19 -47.32
C ALA A 2 -19.48 -0.97 -46.53
N ASN A 3 -20.25 -0.56 -45.52
CA ASN A 3 -19.92 0.59 -44.66
C ASN A 3 -20.70 0.55 -43.34
N LEU A 4 -20.76 -0.59 -42.65
CA LEU A 4 -21.50 -0.70 -41.38
C LEU A 4 -20.87 -1.58 -40.28
N GLU A 5 -19.58 -1.94 -40.33
CA GLU A 5 -18.98 -2.77 -39.26
C GLU A 5 -17.62 -2.27 -38.75
N LEU A 6 -17.46 -0.97 -38.51
CA LEU A 6 -16.30 -0.44 -37.76
C LEU A 6 -16.70 0.47 -36.59
N LYS A 7 -17.91 0.31 -36.05
CA LYS A 7 -18.44 1.18 -34.99
C LYS A 7 -18.81 0.43 -33.72
N GLU A 8 -17.97 -0.44 -33.18
CA GLU A 8 -18.20 -0.93 -31.80
C GLU A 8 -16.97 -1.62 -31.19
N ASN A 9 -15.82 -0.95 -31.08
CA ASN A 9 -14.79 -1.42 -30.14
C ASN A 9 -13.92 -0.28 -29.61
N ARG A 10 -14.55 0.80 -29.15
CA ARG A 10 -13.87 1.79 -28.30
C ARG A 10 -13.92 1.26 -26.87
N ILE A 11 -12.88 0.52 -26.48
CA ILE A 11 -12.62 0.26 -25.06
C ILE A 11 -12.65 1.64 -24.38
N ASP A 12 -13.56 1.83 -23.43
CA ASP A 12 -13.57 3.04 -22.63
C ASP A 12 -12.28 3.05 -21.80
N LEU A 13 -11.30 3.83 -22.26
CA LEU A 13 -9.97 3.92 -21.67
C LEU A 13 -9.96 4.79 -20.40
N LEU A 14 -11.06 5.50 -20.11
CA LEU A 14 -11.19 6.36 -18.94
C LEU A 14 -10.84 5.67 -17.61
N PRO A 15 -11.37 4.48 -17.26
CA PRO A 15 -10.98 3.78 -16.03
C PRO A 15 -9.49 3.47 -15.96
N PHE A 16 -8.87 3.07 -17.07
CA PHE A 16 -7.45 2.73 -17.10
C PHE A 16 -6.56 3.97 -16.94
N VAL A 17 -6.94 5.08 -17.56
CA VAL A 17 -6.25 6.38 -17.42
C VAL A 17 -6.36 6.88 -15.97
N VAL A 18 -7.53 6.74 -15.34
CA VAL A 18 -7.73 7.13 -13.93
C VAL A 18 -6.84 6.32 -13.00
N VAL A 19 -6.77 4.99 -13.17
CA VAL A 19 -5.88 4.13 -12.37
C VAL A 19 -4.42 4.54 -12.54
N LEU A 20 -4.00 4.82 -13.78
CA LEU A 20 -2.63 5.25 -14.07
C LEU A 20 -2.29 6.59 -13.42
N LEU A 21 -3.21 7.56 -13.44
CA LEU A 21 -3.00 8.88 -12.82
C LEU A 21 -2.90 8.80 -11.30
N ILE A 22 -3.74 7.97 -10.67
CA ILE A 22 -3.66 7.73 -9.21
C ILE A 22 -2.31 7.09 -8.85
N ALA A 23 -1.90 6.05 -9.60
CA ALA A 23 -0.62 5.40 -9.38
C ALA A 23 0.56 6.38 -9.56
N ALA A 24 0.55 7.19 -10.62
CA ALA A 24 1.58 8.19 -10.87
C ALA A 24 1.67 9.24 -9.76
N HIS A 25 0.53 9.70 -9.23
CA HIS A 25 0.50 10.67 -8.13
C HIS A 25 1.09 10.09 -6.84
N VAL A 26 0.75 8.84 -6.51
CA VAL A 26 1.31 8.13 -5.34
C VAL A 26 2.80 7.90 -5.52
N ILE A 27 3.26 7.44 -6.69
CA ILE A 27 4.69 7.22 -6.97
C ILE A 27 5.47 8.54 -6.89
N ALA A 28 4.95 9.61 -7.49
CA ALA A 28 5.57 10.93 -7.41
C ALA A 28 5.66 11.43 -5.96
N PHE A 29 4.65 11.19 -5.14
CA PHE A 29 4.65 11.55 -3.72
C PHE A 29 5.70 10.77 -2.92
N VAL A 30 5.84 9.47 -3.17
CA VAL A 30 6.89 8.62 -2.56
C VAL A 30 8.29 9.07 -2.96
N ASN A 31 8.47 9.50 -4.21
CA ASN A 31 9.75 10.01 -4.69
C ASN A 31 10.06 11.44 -4.19
N ASN A 32 9.04 12.20 -3.79
CA ASN A 32 9.18 13.56 -3.25
C ASN A 32 8.98 13.57 -1.73
N LEU A 33 9.72 12.70 -1.04
CA LEU A 33 9.77 12.70 0.43
C LEU A 33 10.07 14.11 0.95
N PRO A 34 9.35 14.61 1.96
CA PRO A 34 9.66 15.88 2.61
C PRO A 34 11.16 15.94 2.98
N PRO A 35 11.84 17.07 2.77
CA PRO A 35 13.29 17.17 3.00
C PRO A 35 13.74 16.71 4.40
N GLY A 36 12.88 16.92 5.40
CA GLY A 36 13.13 16.48 6.77
C GLY A 36 13.11 14.95 6.97
N ILE A 37 12.38 14.21 6.14
CA ILE A 37 12.38 12.74 6.15
C ILE A 37 13.48 12.22 5.22
N ALA A 38 13.60 12.80 4.02
CA ALA A 38 14.65 12.43 3.06
C ALA A 38 16.06 12.54 3.67
N CYS A 39 16.32 13.55 4.50
CA CYS A 39 17.60 13.70 5.20
C CYS A 39 17.86 12.60 6.25
N LEU A 40 16.82 12.00 6.82
CA LEU A 40 16.92 10.91 7.79
C LEU A 40 17.06 9.54 7.11
N LEU A 41 16.77 9.47 5.81
CA LEU A 41 16.80 8.26 5.02
C LEU A 41 18.07 8.24 4.18
N GLY A 42 19.05 7.43 4.59
CA GLY A 42 20.20 7.13 3.73
C GLY A 42 19.78 6.44 2.43
N ASP A 43 20.65 6.48 1.43
CA ASP A 43 20.42 5.90 0.09
C ASP A 43 20.12 4.37 0.11
N GLU A 44 20.44 3.72 1.23
CA GLU A 44 20.35 2.27 1.46
C GLU A 44 18.94 1.76 1.84
N ILE A 45 17.94 2.65 1.97
CA ILE A 45 16.62 2.26 2.47
C ILE A 45 15.72 1.76 1.34
N GLY A 46 15.21 0.54 1.49
CA GLY A 46 14.30 -0.06 0.52
C GLY A 46 13.00 0.72 0.34
N GLU A 47 12.44 0.66 -0.87
CA GLU A 47 11.23 1.42 -1.27
C GLU A 47 10.04 1.20 -0.32
N VAL A 48 9.86 -0.02 0.18
CA VAL A 48 8.79 -0.34 1.14
C VAL A 48 8.93 0.46 2.44
N ALA A 49 10.15 0.64 2.93
CA ALA A 49 10.41 1.39 4.16
C ALA A 49 10.20 2.91 3.95
N LYS A 50 10.56 3.45 2.78
CA LYS A 50 10.26 4.85 2.40
C LYS A 50 8.75 5.10 2.43
N VAL A 51 7.97 4.22 1.81
CA VAL A 51 6.51 4.29 1.80
C VAL A 51 5.94 4.18 3.23
N ALA A 52 6.43 3.22 4.03
CA ALA A 52 5.96 3.05 5.40
C ALA A 52 6.19 4.29 6.27
N LEU A 53 7.35 4.94 6.13
CA LEU A 53 7.68 6.16 6.85
C LEU A 53 6.87 7.36 6.40
N LEU A 54 6.62 7.49 5.10
CA LEU A 54 5.75 8.52 4.55
C LEU A 54 4.32 8.39 5.10
N ILE A 55 3.77 7.17 5.10
CA ILE A 55 2.45 6.88 5.68
C ILE A 55 2.45 7.23 7.19
N LEU A 56 3.52 6.89 7.91
CA LEU A 56 3.63 7.20 9.34
C LEU A 56 3.67 8.72 9.59
N HIS A 57 4.45 9.47 8.81
CA HIS A 57 4.54 10.92 8.89
C HIS A 57 3.19 11.60 8.61
N GLU A 58 2.53 11.25 7.51
CA GLU A 58 1.22 11.80 7.16
C GLU A 58 0.16 11.48 8.23
N LYS A 59 0.24 10.28 8.82
CA LYS A 59 -0.62 9.90 9.94
C LYS A 59 -0.36 10.74 11.19
N MET A 60 0.89 11.10 11.48
CA MET A 60 1.25 12.00 12.59
C MET A 60 0.78 13.44 12.37
N LEU A 61 0.78 13.93 11.13
CA LEU A 61 0.25 15.25 10.77
C LEU A 61 -1.27 15.34 10.98
N GLY A 62 -1.98 14.21 10.95
CA GLY A 62 -3.41 14.13 11.23
C GLY A 62 -4.22 15.02 10.28
N LYS A 63 -5.06 15.91 10.81
CA LYS A 63 -5.92 16.80 9.99
C LYS A 63 -5.16 17.83 9.14
N LYS A 64 -3.87 18.05 9.42
CA LYS A 64 -3.01 18.96 8.64
C LYS A 64 -2.42 18.28 7.39
N SER A 65 -2.53 16.96 7.30
CA SER A 65 -2.09 16.20 6.12
C SER A 65 -3.05 16.41 4.96
N GLU A 66 -2.51 16.66 3.76
CA GLU A 66 -3.29 16.64 2.52
C GLU A 66 -3.90 15.26 2.26
N TRP A 67 -3.27 14.21 2.79
CA TRP A 67 -3.71 12.82 2.70
C TRP A 67 -4.65 12.39 3.83
N ALA A 68 -5.05 13.29 4.73
CA ALA A 68 -5.99 12.97 5.81
C ALA A 68 -7.27 12.25 5.34
N PRO A 69 -7.89 12.60 4.20
CA PRO A 69 -9.06 11.87 3.68
C PRO A 69 -8.75 10.43 3.26
N TYR A 70 -7.52 10.15 2.82
CA TYR A 70 -7.08 8.80 2.45
C TYR A 70 -6.66 8.01 3.70
N ILE A 71 -5.80 8.58 4.55
CA ILE A 71 -5.28 7.94 5.76
C ILE A 71 -6.41 7.55 6.72
N SER A 72 -7.45 8.37 6.83
CA SER A 72 -8.63 8.07 7.68
C SER A 72 -9.44 6.86 7.21
N ARG A 73 -9.27 6.42 5.96
CA ARG A 73 -9.94 5.25 5.38
C ARG A 73 -9.07 3.99 5.43
N LEU A 74 -7.82 4.08 5.88
CA LEU A 74 -6.98 2.90 6.02
C LEU A 74 -7.61 1.93 7.03
N PRO A 75 -7.61 0.62 6.74
CA PRO A 75 -8.15 -0.38 7.65
C PRO A 75 -7.41 -0.36 8.97
N LEU A 76 -8.14 -0.57 10.07
CA LEU A 76 -7.50 -0.78 11.36
C LEU A 76 -6.87 -2.17 11.38
N ARG A 77 -5.87 -2.38 12.24
CA ARG A 77 -5.19 -3.69 12.37
C ARG A 77 -6.19 -4.83 12.62
N LYS A 78 -7.23 -4.58 13.41
CA LYS A 78 -8.31 -5.55 13.71
C LYS A 78 -9.18 -5.92 12.49
N ASP A 79 -9.20 -5.07 11.47
CA ASP A 79 -9.97 -5.29 10.24
C ASP A 79 -9.10 -5.98 9.17
N MET A 80 -7.80 -6.22 9.46
CA MET A 80 -6.88 -6.88 8.54
C MET A 80 -6.81 -8.38 8.83
N HIS A 81 -7.11 -9.22 7.83
CA HIS A 81 -7.12 -10.68 7.95
C HIS A 81 -5.77 -11.36 7.66
N SER A 82 -4.67 -10.61 7.68
CA SER A 82 -3.33 -11.19 7.48
C SER A 82 -2.87 -11.94 8.73
N SER A 83 -2.29 -13.12 8.54
CA SER A 83 -1.73 -13.97 9.61
C SER A 83 -0.66 -13.27 10.47
N VAL A 84 -0.03 -12.22 9.92
CA VAL A 84 0.93 -11.38 10.66
C VAL A 84 0.27 -10.70 11.87
N PHE A 85 -1.04 -10.46 11.86
CA PHE A 85 -1.78 -9.84 12.96
C PHE A 85 -2.53 -10.84 13.85
N TRP A 86 -2.50 -12.13 13.53
CA TRP A 86 -3.22 -13.16 14.28
C TRP A 86 -2.61 -13.37 15.67
N SER A 87 -3.45 -13.76 16.61
CA SER A 87 -3.07 -14.27 17.93
C SER A 87 -2.34 -15.62 17.81
N ASP A 88 -1.70 -16.03 18.90
CA ASP A 88 -0.99 -17.31 18.95
C ASP A 88 -1.97 -18.49 18.84
N GLU A 89 -3.17 -18.34 19.39
CA GLU A 89 -4.26 -19.32 19.28
C GLU A 89 -4.75 -19.48 17.83
N GLU A 90 -4.94 -18.37 17.11
CA GLU A 90 -5.32 -18.39 15.69
C GLU A 90 -4.22 -19.00 14.80
N LEU A 91 -2.95 -18.76 15.13
CA LEU A 91 -1.83 -19.35 14.40
C LEU A 91 -1.68 -20.85 14.67
N ASP A 92 -1.97 -21.33 15.88
CA ASP A 92 -1.90 -22.77 16.19
C ASP A 92 -2.87 -23.59 15.33
N MET A 93 -3.99 -23.00 14.90
CA MET A 93 -4.93 -23.62 13.96
C MET A 93 -4.29 -24.01 12.62
N ILE A 94 -3.24 -23.31 12.19
CA ILE A 94 -2.54 -23.54 10.92
C ILE A 94 -1.12 -24.10 11.10
N ARG A 95 -0.78 -24.59 12.30
CA ARG A 95 0.59 -24.98 12.70
C ARG A 95 1.30 -25.96 11.75
N GLN A 96 0.56 -26.84 11.09
CA GLN A 96 1.12 -27.82 10.16
C GLN A 96 1.34 -27.26 8.74
N SER A 97 1.02 -26.00 8.50
CA SER A 97 1.16 -25.36 7.19
C SER A 97 2.49 -24.64 7.05
N ALA A 98 2.99 -24.53 5.80
CA ALA A 98 4.14 -23.68 5.51
C ALA A 98 3.90 -22.19 5.83
N LEU A 99 2.63 -21.75 5.82
CA LEU A 99 2.23 -20.38 6.15
C LEU A 99 2.53 -20.05 7.62
N TYR A 100 2.41 -21.01 8.54
CA TYR A 100 2.72 -20.82 9.95
C TYR A 100 4.19 -20.45 10.15
N GLU A 101 5.10 -21.24 9.60
CA GLU A 101 6.55 -21.01 9.70
C GLU A 101 6.98 -19.68 9.07
N GLU A 102 6.44 -19.36 7.89
CA GLU A 102 6.72 -18.10 7.21
C GLU A 102 6.21 -16.89 8.01
N THR A 103 5.00 -17.01 8.59
CA THR A 103 4.44 -15.94 9.44
C THR A 103 5.28 -15.73 10.70
N LEU A 104 5.74 -16.80 11.36
CA LEU A 104 6.62 -16.69 12.52
C LEU A 104 7.96 -16.03 12.18
N LYS A 105 8.54 -16.38 11.03
CA LYS A 105 9.78 -15.76 10.55
C LYS A 105 9.60 -14.26 10.32
N GLN A 106 8.51 -13.85 9.67
CA GLN A 106 8.21 -12.44 9.43
C GLN A 106 7.93 -11.67 10.73
N LYS A 107 7.17 -12.25 11.67
CA LYS A 107 6.93 -11.65 12.99
C LYS A 107 8.23 -11.39 13.76
N LYS A 108 9.22 -12.30 13.68
CA LYS A 108 10.55 -12.12 14.30
C LYS A 108 11.39 -10.99 13.69
N GLN A 109 11.10 -10.57 12.46
CA GLN A 109 11.80 -9.46 11.80
C GLN A 109 11.15 -8.10 12.09
N ILE A 110 9.90 -8.11 12.56
CA ILE A 110 9.10 -6.91 12.84
C ILE A 110 9.17 -6.52 14.33
N GLY A 111 9.48 -7.48 15.22
CA GLY A 111 9.70 -7.26 16.66
C GLY A 111 11.16 -7.18 17.05
#